data_AF-A0A974AXG7-F1
#
_entry.id   AF-A0A974AXG7-F1
#
_cell.length_a   1.000
_cell.length_b   1.000
_cell.length_c   1.000
_cell.angle_alpha   90.00
_cell.angle_beta   90.00
_cell.angle_gamma   90.00
#
_symmetry.space_group_name_H-M   'P 1'
#
loop_
_entity.id
_entity.type
_entity.pdbx_description
1 polymer ?
#
loop_
_entity_poly.entity_id
_entity_poly.type
_entity_poly.pdbx_seq_one_letter_code
_entity_poly.pdbx_strand_id
1 'polypeptide(L)' 'MAATCTAHVQCPDCDVVVPITMQTWSATSECDHLMLVVEPDYTDVWAHSWTHEMA' A
#
# COMPACT_ATOMS: atom_id res chain seq x y z
N MET A 1 8.79 11.36 12.62
CA MET A 1 7.37 11.07 12.96
C MET A 1 6.84 10.13 11.90
N ALA A 2 6.15 9.07 12.30
CA ALA A 2 5.44 8.20 11.37
C ALA A 2 3.98 8.65 11.26
N ALA A 3 3.43 8.65 10.06
CA ALA A 3 2.01 8.91 9.77
C ALA A 3 1.39 7.68 9.12
N THR A 4 0.14 7.40 9.46
CA THR A 4 -0.64 6.32 8.86
C THR A 4 -1.58 6.90 7.83
N CYS A 5 -1.64 6.28 6.65
CA CYS A 5 -2.57 6.65 5.58
C CYS A 5 -3.15 5.41 4.89
N THR A 6 -4.10 5.62 4.00
CA THR A 6 -4.78 4.55 3.25
C THR A 6 -4.64 4.79 1.76
N ALA A 7 -4.25 3.76 1.01
CA ALA A 7 -4.36 3.74 -0.44
C ALA A 7 -5.47 2.77 -0.87
N HIS A 8 -6.00 2.97 -2.07
CA HIS A 8 -7.02 2.13 -2.66
C HIS A 8 -6.43 1.43 -3.87
N VAL A 9 -6.41 0.10 -3.87
CA VAL A 9 -5.94 -0.72 -4.99
C VAL A 9 -7.15 -1.28 -5.72
N GLN A 10 -7.29 -0.98 -7.00
CA GLN A 10 -8.35 -1.54 -7.82
C GLN A 10 -7.91 -2.90 -8.39
N CYS A 11 -8.72 -3.94 -8.18
CA CYS A 11 -8.53 -5.25 -8.80
C CYS A 11 -8.82 -5.15 -10.32
N PRO A 12 -7.92 -5.61 -11.19
CA PRO A 12 -8.12 -5.55 -12.65
C PRO A 12 -9.16 -6.54 -13.18
N ASP A 13 -9.49 -7.59 -12.42
CA ASP A 13 -10.34 -8.69 -12.89
C ASP A 13 -11.83 -8.50 -12.54
N CYS A 14 -12.13 -7.89 -11.39
CA CYS A 14 -13.50 -7.72 -10.90
C CYS A 14 -13.86 -6.31 -10.45
N ASP A 15 -12.99 -5.32 -10.71
CA ASP A 15 -13.16 -3.89 -10.35
C ASP A 15 -13.42 -3.61 -8.85
N VAL A 16 -13.22 -4.61 -7.98
CA VAL A 16 -13.29 -4.44 -6.52
C VAL A 16 -12.13 -3.57 -6.05
N VAL A 17 -12.44 -2.60 -5.18
CA VAL A 17 -11.45 -1.73 -4.55
C VAL A 17 -11.04 -2.32 -3.20
N VAL A 18 -9.75 -2.62 -3.04
CA VAL A 18 -9.13 -3.13 -1.82
C VAL A 18 -8.35 -2.00 -1.14
N PRO A 19 -8.79 -1.52 0.03
CA PRO A 19 -8.02 -0.53 0.79
C PRO A 19 -6.77 -1.18 1.41
N ILE A 20 -5.64 -0.49 1.36
CA ILE A 20 -4.39 -0.88 2.03
C ILE A 20 -3.98 0.20 3.02
N THR A 21 -3.54 -0.23 4.20
CA THR A 21 -2.96 0.66 5.21
C THR A 21 -1.48 0.86 4.90
N MET A 22 -0.99 2.09 5.02
CA MET A 22 0.41 2.42 4.78
C MET A 22 0.97 3.20 5.96
N GLN A 23 2.19 2.85 6.36
CA GLN A 23 2.98 3.65 7.29
C GLN A 23 3.95 4.51 6.49
N THR A 24 4.07 5.78 6.87
CA THR A 24 4.92 6.74 6.15
C THR A 24 5.79 7.51 7.11
N TRP A 25 7.04 7.77 6.76
CA TRP A 25 7.92 8.64 7.55
C TRP A 25 8.96 9.31 6.67
N SER A 26 9.43 10.47 7.13
CA SER A 26 10.56 11.16 6.52
C SER A 26 11.88 10.48 6.88
N ALA A 27 12.72 10.23 5.89
CA ALA A 27 14.12 9.88 6.07
C ALA A 27 15.01 11.05 5.65
N THR A 28 16.11 11.26 6.36
CA THR A 28 17.15 12.21 5.95
C THR A 28 17.87 11.68 4.72
N SER A 29 17.96 12.49 3.67
CA SER A 29 18.78 12.23 2.50
C SER A 29 20.08 13.03 2.60
N GLU A 30 21.16 12.51 2.03
CA GLU A 30 22.41 13.27 1.85
C GLU A 30 22.26 14.35 0.75
N CYS A 31 21.19 14.28 -0.04
CA CYS A 31 20.81 15.31 -1.02
C CYS A 31 19.79 16.28 -0.39
N ASP A 32 19.69 17.52 -0.91
CA ASP A 32 18.69 18.55 -0.50
C ASP A 32 17.22 18.17 -0.78
N HIS A 33 16.89 16.88 -0.85
CA HIS A 33 15.57 16.34 -1.09
C HIS A 33 15.04 15.60 0.14
N LEU A 34 13.77 15.85 0.46
CA LEU A 34 13.05 15.07 1.47
C LEU A 34 12.73 13.68 0.91
N MET A 35 13.23 12.64 1.57
CA MET A 35 12.84 11.25 1.26
C MET A 35 11.66 10.86 2.15
N LEU A 36 10.60 10.34 1.53
CA LEU A 36 9.48 9.72 2.25
C LEU A 36 9.56 8.21 2.04
N VAL A 37 9.70 7.48 3.13
CA VAL A 37 9.58 6.02 3.13
C VAL A 37 8.11 5.69 3.34
N VAL A 38 7.60 4.77 2.53
CA VAL A 38 6.20 4.30 2.56
C VAL A 38 6.23 2.78 2.65
N GLU A 39 5.66 2.24 3.72
CA GLU A 39 5.51 0.80 3.94
C GLU A 39 4.03 0.42 3.92
N PRO A 40 3.54 -0.12 2.78
CA PRO A 40 2.19 -0.64 2.65
C PRO A 40 2.02 -2.05 3.25
N ASP A 41 0.85 -2.29 3.84
CA ASP A 41 0.37 -3.62 4.22
C ASP A 41 -0.47 -4.21 3.07
N TYR A 42 0.03 -5.29 2.46
CA TYR A 42 -0.60 -5.96 1.33
C TYR A 42 -1.45 -7.19 1.73
N THR A 43 -1.66 -7.43 3.01
CA THR A 43 -2.39 -8.62 3.49
C THR A 43 -3.75 -8.77 2.82
N ASP A 44 -4.54 -7.70 2.75
CA ASP A 44 -5.88 -7.73 2.15
C ASP A 44 -5.83 -7.89 0.62
N VAL A 45 -4.80 -7.34 -0.04
CA VAL A 45 -4.61 -7.49 -1.49
C VAL A 45 -4.28 -8.93 -1.84
N TRP A 46 -3.41 -9.59 -1.07
CA TRP A 46 -3.08 -11.01 -1.26
C TRP A 46 -4.27 -11.92 -0.92
N ALA A 47 -5.01 -11.61 0.14
CA ALA A 47 -6.24 -12.35 0.45
C ALA A 47 -7.24 -12.24 -0.70
N HIS A 48 -7.40 -11.06 -1.30
CA HIS A 48 -8.26 -10.86 -2.45
C HIS A 48 -7.76 -11.60 -3.71
N SER A 49 -6.45 -11.56 -4.01
CA SER A 49 -5.92 -12.26 -5.20
C SER A 49 -6.14 -13.77 -5.14
N TRP A 50 -6.05 -14.38 -3.96
CA TRP A 50 -6.36 -15.81 -3.79
C TRP A 50 -7.81 -16.17 -4.12
N THR A 51 -8.76 -15.24 -4.00
CA THR A 51 -10.15 -15.52 -4.38
C THR A 51 -10.31 -15.72 -5.89
N HIS A 52 -9.40 -15.18 -6.71
CA HIS A 52 -9.38 -15.38 -8.16
C HIS A 52 -8.67 -16.67 -8.57
N GLU A 53 -7.65 -17.09 -7.83
CA GLU A 53 -6.92 -18.35 -8.12
C GLU A 53 -7.75 -19.60 -7.84
N MET A 54 -8.75 -19.48 -6.96
CA MET A 54 -9.62 -20.57 -6.53
C MET A 54 -10.97 -20.61 -7.28
N ALA A 55 -11.21 -19.66 -8.19
CA ALA A 55 -12.43 -19.55 -8.99
C ALA A 55 -12.30 -20.28 -10.34
#